data_AF-C1E686-F1
#
_entry.id   AF-C1E686-F1
#
_cell.length_a   1.000
_cell.length_b   1.000
_cell.length_c   1.000
_cell.angle_alpha   90.00
_cell.angle_beta   90.00
_cell.angle_gamma   90.00
#
_symmetry.space_group_name_H-M   'P 1'
#
loop_
_entity.id
_entity.type
_entity.pdbx_description
1 polymer ?
#
loop_
_entity_poly.entity_id
_entity_poly.type
_entity_poly.pdbx_seq_one_letter_code
_entity_poly.pdbx_strand_id
1 'polypeptide(L)'
;MVRLVLLLGPACAAASAVALAALYEWIADEAMTVMEAIDPERKRAAEQAAAKAKEAEGNGSRAARRAEKKGFGKPTKHFRISDTPAYMAKWFRENPDARKAIAAIAFAVCFSIGTSFLNRSWMMAKGMSEPSIMMRARNRDGSIVMLDDFRESYWWLRDNTPEDSRIMAWWDYGYQINGLGNRTTVADGNTWNHEHIALLGKCLVSPELEGHHIVRHLADYVLVWTTRFAGFHGDDLAKAPHMARIAGSVYKDVHPTDFYVDEMGRPSDYMRQSLLYRLHSYGKATDVEPLEKYEEVFQSKNSMVRIWKVLEVDEESKEYVRSGANRRCDAGGWYCPGVYPEALEDVLKGKVDYQQ
;
A
#
# COMPACT_ATOMS: atom_id res chain seq x y z
N MET A 1 10.40 2.48 11.73
CA MET A 1 10.08 3.82 11.20
C MET A 1 8.63 4.25 11.43
N VAL A 2 7.62 3.41 11.15
CA VAL A 2 6.18 3.80 11.21
C VAL A 2 5.72 4.31 12.58
N ARG A 3 6.19 3.72 13.69
CA ARG A 3 5.81 4.15 15.06
C ARG A 3 6.26 5.57 15.42
N LEU A 4 7.44 5.99 14.96
CA LEU A 4 7.96 7.34 15.25
C LEU A 4 7.16 8.40 14.48
N VAL A 5 6.79 8.11 13.23
CA VAL A 5 5.96 8.99 12.40
C VAL A 5 4.55 9.13 12.96
N LEU A 6 3.96 8.04 13.47
CA LEU A 6 2.63 8.09 14.10
C LEU A 6 2.63 8.86 15.43
N LEU A 7 3.70 8.78 16.22
CA LEU A 7 3.80 9.47 17.51
C LEU A 7 4.17 10.96 17.35
N LEU A 8 5.20 11.27 16.56
CA LEU A 8 5.71 12.63 16.41
C LEU A 8 5.02 13.42 15.30
N GLY A 9 4.40 12.75 14.33
CA GLY A 9 3.74 13.39 13.19
C GLY A 9 2.75 14.49 13.58
N PRO A 10 1.78 14.23 14.49
CA PRO A 10 0.83 15.25 14.93
C PRO A 10 1.49 16.44 15.63
N ALA A 11 2.48 16.18 16.49
CA ALA A 11 3.20 17.23 17.22
C ALA A 11 4.05 18.11 16.28
N CYS A 12 4.77 17.48 15.34
CA CYS A 12 5.53 18.20 14.32
C CYS A 12 4.60 19.01 13.40
N ALA A 13 3.46 18.46 12.98
CA ALA A 13 2.49 19.15 12.16
C ALA A 13 1.91 20.39 12.86
N ALA A 14 1.55 20.27 14.14
CA ALA A 14 1.06 21.39 14.94
C ALA A 14 2.13 22.48 15.11
N ALA A 15 3.37 22.10 15.44
CA ALA A 15 4.47 23.04 15.58
C ALA A 15 4.80 23.76 14.24
N SER A 16 4.80 23.03 13.13
CA SER A 16 4.97 23.61 11.79
C SER A 16 3.82 24.53 11.42
N ALA A 17 2.58 24.20 11.77
CA ALA A 17 1.42 25.07 11.53
C ALA A 17 1.54 26.40 12.29
N VAL A 18 1.95 26.37 13.57
CA VAL A 18 2.20 27.59 14.36
C VAL A 18 3.33 28.43 13.75
N ALA A 19 4.42 27.79 13.33
CA ALA A 19 5.54 28.48 12.70
C ALA A 19 5.15 29.13 11.36
N LEU A 20 4.38 28.43 10.53
CA LEU A 20 3.88 28.95 9.26
C LEU A 20 2.87 30.08 9.48
N ALA A 21 1.98 29.97 10.47
CA ALA A 21 1.03 31.02 10.82
C ALA A 21 1.76 32.31 11.22
N ALA A 22 2.73 32.23 12.13
CA ALA A 22 3.54 33.37 12.54
C ALA A 22 4.32 33.99 11.36
N LEU A 23 4.81 33.16 10.43
CA LEU A 23 5.47 33.63 9.21
C LEU A 23 4.50 34.38 8.29
N TYR A 24 3.29 33.86 8.08
CA TYR A 24 2.26 34.50 7.26
C TYR A 24 1.74 35.79 7.87
N GLU A 25 1.52 35.83 9.19
CA GLU A 25 1.16 37.06 9.92
C GLU A 25 2.23 38.13 9.71
N TRP A 26 3.52 37.79 9.88
CA TRP A 26 4.61 38.73 9.65
C TRP A 26 4.68 39.23 8.19
N ILE A 27 4.50 38.35 7.20
CA ILE A 27 4.45 38.74 5.78
C ILE A 27 3.28 39.70 5.52
N ALA A 28 2.11 39.44 6.11
CA ALA A 28 0.92 40.28 5.96
C ALA A 28 1.13 41.67 6.58
N ASP A 29 1.73 41.75 7.76
CA ASP A 29 2.07 43.01 8.41
C ASP A 29 3.04 43.84 7.55
N GLU A 30 4.11 43.24 7.02
CA GLU A 30 5.03 43.95 6.12
C GLU A 30 4.33 44.41 4.83
N ALA A 31 3.45 43.60 4.25
CA ALA A 31 2.68 43.96 3.07
C ALA A 31 1.73 45.13 3.32
N MET A 32 1.08 45.18 4.50
CA MET A 32 0.23 46.30 4.90
C MET A 32 1.01 47.62 5.02
N THR A 33 2.23 47.59 5.57
CA THR A 33 3.10 48.80 5.62
C THR A 33 3.52 49.29 4.23
N VAL A 34 3.59 48.40 3.23
CA VAL A 34 3.84 48.77 1.83
C VAL A 34 2.60 49.41 1.21
N MET A 35 1.41 48.85 1.45
CA MET A 35 0.16 49.45 0.97
C MET A 35 -0.10 50.84 1.58
N GLU A 36 0.21 51.03 2.87
CA GLU A 36 0.16 52.33 3.54
C GLU A 36 1.20 53.33 3.00
N ALA A 37 2.34 52.86 2.49
CA ALA A 37 3.32 53.74 1.86
C ALA A 37 2.94 54.18 0.44
N ILE A 38 2.13 53.37 -0.25
CA ILE A 38 1.68 53.61 -1.64
C ILE A 38 0.36 54.41 -1.66
N ASP A 39 -0.51 54.26 -0.65
CA ASP A 39 -1.77 54.97 -0.52
C ASP A 39 -1.71 56.08 0.57
N PRO A 40 -1.68 57.37 0.18
CA PRO A 40 -1.56 58.48 1.13
C PRO A 40 -2.77 58.66 2.05
N GLU A 41 -3.96 58.13 1.70
CA GLU A 41 -5.14 58.20 2.59
C GLU A 41 -5.06 57.15 3.71
N ARG A 42 -4.61 55.93 3.39
CA ARG A 42 -4.36 54.87 4.38
C ARG A 42 -3.27 55.24 5.38
N LYS A 43 -2.20 55.90 4.94
CA LYS A 43 -1.14 56.39 5.84
C LYS A 43 -1.66 57.33 6.93
N ARG A 44 -2.54 58.28 6.54
CA ARG A 44 -3.15 59.23 7.46
C ARG A 44 -4.10 58.54 8.45
N ALA A 45 -4.84 57.54 8.00
CA ALA A 45 -5.71 56.73 8.86
C ALA A 45 -4.93 55.89 9.89
N ALA A 46 -3.82 55.28 9.48
CA ALA A 46 -2.93 54.51 10.36
C ALA A 46 -2.25 55.40 11.42
N GLU A 47 -1.76 56.58 11.02
CA GLU A 47 -1.17 57.57 11.95
C GLU A 47 -2.19 58.06 12.99
N GLN A 48 -3.45 58.28 12.59
CA GLN A 48 -4.54 58.65 13.51
C GLN A 48 -4.93 57.52 14.46
N ALA A 49 -4.92 56.26 13.99
CA ALA A 49 -5.18 55.09 14.84
C ALA A 49 -4.05 54.87 15.87
N ALA A 50 -2.79 55.02 15.45
CA ALA A 50 -1.63 54.91 16.34
C ALA A 50 -1.57 56.04 17.40
N ALA A 51 -2.03 57.24 17.06
CA ALA A 51 -2.16 58.35 18.01
C ALA A 51 -3.21 58.05 19.09
N LYS A 52 -4.38 57.53 18.69
CA LYS A 52 -5.45 57.12 19.62
C LYS A 52 -5.04 55.96 20.53
N ALA A 53 -4.26 54.99 20.03
CA ALA A 53 -3.74 53.89 20.83
C ALA A 53 -2.74 54.37 21.92
N LYS A 54 -1.91 55.36 21.60
CA LYS A 54 -0.96 55.97 22.56
C LYS A 54 -1.64 56.80 23.66
N GLU A 55 -2.82 57.36 23.41
CA GLU A 55 -3.61 58.03 24.45
C GLU A 55 -4.33 57.03 25.38
N ALA A 56 -4.60 55.81 24.92
CA ALA A 56 -5.25 54.76 25.71
C ALA A 56 -4.29 54.03 26.68
N GLU A 57 -3.00 53.88 26.34
CA GLU A 57 -1.98 53.33 27.25
C GLU A 57 -1.42 54.39 28.21
N GLY A 58 -2.19 54.71 29.25
CA GLY A 58 -1.80 55.61 30.32
C GLY A 58 -0.54 55.16 31.10
N ASN A 59 0.49 56.00 31.07
CA ASN A 59 1.49 56.37 32.09
C ASN A 59 2.18 55.31 33.00
N GLY A 60 2.00 54.00 32.83
CA GLY A 60 2.62 52.96 33.66
C GLY A 60 3.98 52.43 33.16
N SER A 61 4.32 52.60 31.88
CA SER A 61 5.44 51.88 31.24
C SER A 61 6.78 52.64 31.18
N ARG A 62 6.84 53.88 31.66
CA ARG A 62 8.06 54.71 31.58
C ARG A 62 9.17 54.24 32.53
N ALA A 63 8.81 53.55 33.61
CA ALA A 63 9.76 52.96 34.56
C ALA A 63 10.34 51.62 34.08
N ALA A 64 9.55 50.79 33.38
CA ALA A 64 10.00 49.50 32.85
C ALA A 64 11.02 49.66 31.70
N ARG A 65 10.86 50.67 30.84
CA ARG A 65 11.83 50.97 29.75
C ARG A 65 13.21 51.45 30.24
N ARG A 66 13.35 51.85 31.50
CA ARG A 66 14.64 52.30 32.06
C ARG A 66 15.45 51.15 32.68
N ALA A 67 14.81 50.02 33.01
CA ALA A 67 15.46 48.83 33.56
C ALA A 67 16.10 47.93 32.49
N GLU A 68 15.60 47.95 31.25
CA GLU A 68 16.11 47.13 30.14
C GLU A 68 17.37 47.70 29.45
N LYS A 69 17.84 48.88 29.89
CA LYS A 69 19.03 49.57 29.35
C LYS A 69 20.34 49.28 30.12
N LYS A 70 20.36 48.28 31.00
CA LYS A 70 21.58 47.79 31.65
C LYS A 70 21.92 46.39 31.15
N GLY A 71 22.65 46.36 30.05
CA GLY A 71 23.29 45.17 29.55
C GLY A 71 23.79 45.44 28.15
N PHE A 72 25.05 45.87 28.03
CA PHE A 72 26.04 45.29 27.11
C PHE A 72 27.36 46.03 27.31
N GLY A 73 28.39 45.27 27.69
CA GLY A 73 29.75 45.75 27.88
C GLY A 73 30.34 46.30 26.58
N LYS A 74 31.38 47.13 26.75
CA LYS A 74 32.18 47.74 25.68
C LYS A 74 32.58 46.72 24.59
N PRO A 75 32.73 47.15 23.32
CA PRO A 75 32.99 46.25 22.21
C PRO A 75 34.35 45.57 22.37
N THR A 76 34.35 44.26 22.60
CA THR A 76 35.56 43.44 22.57
C THR A 76 35.86 43.04 21.14
N LYS A 77 37.14 43.13 20.73
CA LYS A 77 37.67 42.89 19.37
C LYS A 77 37.57 41.43 18.86
N HIS A 78 36.69 40.60 19.42
CA HIS A 78 36.49 39.22 18.98
C HIS A 78 35.00 38.98 18.71
N PHE A 79 34.66 38.79 17.44
CA PHE A 79 33.33 38.37 17.01
C PHE A 79 33.00 37.01 17.65
N ARG A 80 32.01 36.98 18.54
CA ARG A 80 31.48 35.75 19.12
C ARG A 80 30.23 35.35 18.34
N ILE A 81 30.18 34.09 17.88
CA ILE A 81 29.02 33.52 17.17
C ILE A 81 27.77 33.51 18.08
N SER A 82 27.90 33.63 19.40
CA SER A 82 26.77 33.77 20.33
C SER A 82 26.01 35.11 20.18
N ASP A 83 26.66 36.15 19.66
CA ASP A 83 26.10 37.52 19.63
C ASP A 83 25.44 37.84 18.27
N THR A 84 25.53 36.92 17.30
CA THR A 84 24.91 37.07 15.97
C THR A 84 23.40 37.25 15.99
N PRO A 85 22.59 36.59 16.86
CA PRO A 85 21.14 36.82 16.87
C PRO A 85 20.78 38.26 17.24
N ALA A 86 21.50 38.86 18.19
CA ALA A 86 21.26 40.24 18.63
C ALA A 86 21.68 41.26 17.56
N TYR A 87 22.79 41.02 16.87
CA TYR A 87 23.25 41.86 15.77
C TYR A 87 22.29 41.80 14.56
N MET A 88 21.86 40.60 14.18
CA MET A 88 20.88 40.39 13.11
C MET A 88 19.53 41.05 13.45
N ALA A 89 19.05 40.91 14.69
CA ALA A 89 17.81 41.56 15.12
C ALA A 89 17.88 43.09 15.07
N LYS A 90 19.05 43.68 15.40
CA LYS A 90 19.27 45.12 15.30
C LYS A 90 19.29 45.58 13.84
N TRP A 91 20.07 44.90 12.99
CA TRP A 91 20.14 45.20 11.55
C TRP A 91 18.76 45.08 10.87
N PHE A 92 17.98 44.06 11.22
CA PHE A 92 16.65 43.82 10.67
C PHE A 92 15.63 44.92 11.04
N ARG A 93 15.78 45.56 12.21
CA ARG A 93 14.96 46.72 12.60
C ARG A 93 15.37 48.00 11.88
N GLU A 94 16.65 48.15 11.57
CA GLU A 94 17.21 49.37 10.99
C GLU A 94 17.05 49.43 9.46
N ASN A 95 16.75 48.32 8.78
CA ASN A 95 16.65 48.23 7.31
C ASN A 95 15.24 47.81 6.83
N PRO A 96 14.28 48.73 6.75
CA PRO A 96 12.89 48.41 6.37
C PRO A 96 12.75 47.90 4.93
N ASP A 97 13.58 48.36 3.99
CA ASP A 97 13.50 47.94 2.59
C ASP A 97 14.03 46.52 2.38
N ALA A 98 15.10 46.14 3.08
CA ALA A 98 15.61 44.78 3.09
C ALA A 98 14.58 43.80 3.71
N ARG A 99 13.89 44.23 4.77
CA ARG A 99 12.83 43.44 5.43
C ARG A 99 11.66 43.15 4.49
N LYS A 100 11.21 44.16 3.74
CA LYS A 100 10.16 44.01 2.71
C LYS A 100 10.58 43.09 1.57
N ALA A 101 11.82 43.20 1.09
CA ALA A 101 12.35 42.30 0.08
C ALA A 101 12.40 40.85 0.58
N ILE A 102 12.83 40.63 1.82
CA ILE A 102 12.83 39.30 2.45
C ILE A 102 11.41 38.75 2.60
N ALA A 103 10.44 39.58 3.02
CA ALA A 103 9.04 39.19 3.13
C ALA A 103 8.45 38.79 1.75
N ALA A 104 8.75 39.55 0.70
CA ALA A 104 8.32 39.22 -0.66
C ALA A 104 8.93 37.90 -1.19
N ILE A 105 10.22 37.68 -0.94
CA ILE A 105 10.90 36.41 -1.29
C ILE A 105 10.30 35.25 -0.48
N ALA A 106 10.10 35.42 0.83
CA ALA A 106 9.51 34.40 1.70
C ALA A 106 8.08 34.06 1.26
N PHE A 107 7.28 35.04 0.89
CA PHE A 107 5.95 34.84 0.32
C PHE A 107 6.02 34.05 -1.00
N ALA A 108 6.87 34.45 -1.94
CA ALA A 108 7.02 33.76 -3.22
C ALA A 108 7.46 32.30 -3.04
N VAL A 109 8.37 32.03 -2.12
CA VAL A 109 8.82 30.66 -1.78
C VAL A 109 7.68 29.87 -1.13
N CYS A 110 6.99 30.42 -0.13
CA CYS A 110 5.86 29.76 0.53
C CYS A 110 4.72 29.48 -0.45
N PHE A 111 4.43 30.41 -1.36
CA PHE A 111 3.43 30.25 -2.41
C PHE A 111 3.81 29.15 -3.41
N SER A 112 5.07 29.14 -3.86
CA SER A 112 5.60 28.08 -4.75
C SER A 112 5.56 26.69 -4.10
N ILE A 113 5.96 26.59 -2.82
CA ILE A 113 5.90 25.33 -2.06
C ILE A 113 4.45 24.92 -1.81
N GLY A 114 3.58 25.86 -1.43
CA GLY A 114 2.17 25.60 -1.14
C GLY A 114 1.42 25.11 -2.39
N THR A 115 1.60 25.77 -3.53
CA THR A 115 1.04 25.31 -4.82
C THR A 115 1.57 23.94 -5.22
N SER A 116 2.89 23.70 -5.05
CA SER A 116 3.49 22.39 -5.30
C SER A 116 2.92 21.30 -4.39
N PHE A 117 2.70 21.61 -3.11
CA PHE A 117 2.10 20.70 -2.12
C PHE A 117 0.65 20.38 -2.46
N LEU A 118 -0.15 21.39 -2.82
CA LEU A 118 -1.54 21.20 -3.26
C LEU A 118 -1.60 20.29 -4.48
N ASN A 119 -0.79 20.57 -5.51
CA ASN A 119 -0.74 19.74 -6.72
C ASN A 119 -0.38 18.28 -6.40
N ARG A 120 0.61 18.06 -5.53
CA ARG A 120 0.98 16.70 -5.07
C ARG A 120 -0.15 16.04 -4.30
N SER A 121 -0.83 16.79 -3.42
CA SER A 121 -1.97 16.29 -2.65
C SER A 121 -3.13 15.88 -3.56
N TRP A 122 -3.43 16.65 -4.60
CA TRP A 122 -4.42 16.30 -5.61
C TRP A 122 -4.06 15.04 -6.39
N MET A 123 -2.80 14.90 -6.80
CA MET A 123 -2.32 13.68 -7.48
C MET A 123 -2.38 12.46 -6.55
N MET A 124 -1.93 12.61 -5.30
CA MET A 124 -1.96 11.56 -4.29
C MET A 124 -3.40 11.14 -3.98
N ALA A 125 -4.32 12.10 -3.80
CA ALA A 125 -5.72 11.82 -3.53
C ALA A 125 -6.34 10.96 -4.64
N LYS A 126 -6.03 11.26 -5.91
CA LYS A 126 -6.48 10.43 -7.04
C LYS A 126 -5.94 9.00 -6.94
N GLY A 127 -4.63 8.83 -6.69
CA GLY A 127 -4.00 7.51 -6.59
C GLY A 127 -4.43 6.67 -5.37
N MET A 128 -4.67 7.31 -4.22
CA MET A 128 -5.11 6.61 -2.99
C MET A 128 -6.61 6.32 -2.96
N SER A 129 -7.40 6.98 -3.82
CA SER A 129 -8.86 6.79 -3.91
C SER A 129 -9.29 5.64 -4.80
N GLU A 130 -8.35 4.83 -5.32
CA GLU A 130 -8.65 3.73 -6.22
C GLU A 130 -8.97 2.44 -5.44
N PRO A 131 -10.19 1.88 -5.60
CA PRO A 131 -10.52 0.60 -4.99
C PRO A 131 -9.73 -0.55 -5.62
N SER A 132 -9.34 -1.53 -4.81
CA SER A 132 -8.59 -2.71 -5.25
C SER A 132 -9.46 -3.90 -5.67
N ILE A 133 -10.77 -3.87 -5.38
CA ILE A 133 -11.73 -4.94 -5.73
C ILE A 133 -12.49 -4.63 -7.02
N MET A 134 -12.74 -3.35 -7.31
CA MET A 134 -13.40 -2.91 -8.55
C MET A 134 -12.46 -1.97 -9.27
N MET A 135 -12.18 -2.23 -10.55
CA MET A 135 -11.20 -1.46 -11.31
C MET A 135 -11.90 -0.50 -12.25
N ARG A 136 -11.36 0.72 -12.39
CA ARG A 136 -11.80 1.67 -13.42
C ARG A 136 -11.06 1.37 -14.71
N ALA A 137 -11.79 0.96 -15.75
CA ALA A 137 -11.27 0.85 -17.11
C ALA A 137 -11.81 2.01 -17.96
N ARG A 138 -11.00 2.43 -18.94
CA ARG A 138 -11.40 3.45 -19.91
C ARG A 138 -11.54 2.79 -21.27
N ASN A 139 -12.74 2.88 -21.84
CA ASN A 139 -13.02 2.39 -23.18
C ASN A 139 -12.37 3.29 -24.24
N ARG A 140 -12.31 2.78 -25.48
CA ARG A 140 -11.78 3.52 -26.64
C ARG A 140 -12.54 4.81 -26.95
N ASP A 141 -13.82 4.86 -26.60
CA ASP A 141 -14.69 6.04 -26.73
C ASP A 141 -14.48 7.08 -25.60
N GLY A 142 -13.62 6.77 -24.62
CA GLY A 142 -13.36 7.62 -23.46
C GLY A 142 -14.33 7.43 -22.29
N SER A 143 -15.36 6.59 -22.42
CA SER A 143 -16.26 6.24 -21.32
C SER A 143 -15.53 5.45 -20.24
N ILE A 144 -15.91 5.69 -18.97
CA ILE A 144 -15.35 4.99 -17.81
C ILE A 144 -16.30 3.83 -17.49
N VAL A 145 -15.77 2.61 -17.50
CA VAL A 145 -16.47 1.40 -17.09
C VAL A 145 -15.87 0.89 -15.79
N MET A 146 -16.72 0.50 -14.86
CA MET A 146 -16.30 -0.22 -13.66
C MET A 146 -16.24 -1.71 -13.98
N LEU A 147 -15.08 -2.32 -13.82
CA LEU A 147 -14.89 -3.76 -13.88
C LEU A 147 -15.03 -4.33 -12.47
N ASP A 148 -16.01 -5.19 -12.28
CA ASP A 148 -16.37 -5.78 -10.99
C ASP A 148 -16.18 -7.31 -10.94
N ASP A 149 -15.38 -7.83 -11.87
CA ASP A 149 -15.11 -9.26 -12.05
C ASP A 149 -14.67 -9.97 -10.77
N PHE A 150 -13.77 -9.37 -9.97
CA PHE A 150 -13.30 -10.00 -8.72
C PHE A 150 -14.46 -10.24 -7.74
N ARG A 151 -15.29 -9.21 -7.52
CA ARG A 151 -16.45 -9.30 -6.64
C ARG A 151 -17.45 -10.33 -7.16
N GLU A 152 -17.74 -10.29 -8.47
CA GLU A 152 -18.64 -11.25 -9.13
C GLU A 152 -18.16 -12.68 -8.90
N SER A 153 -16.87 -12.96 -9.09
CA SER A 153 -16.28 -14.28 -8.85
C SER A 153 -16.39 -14.73 -7.41
N TYR A 154 -16.14 -13.85 -6.44
CA TYR A 154 -16.29 -14.21 -5.03
C TYR A 154 -17.75 -14.48 -4.65
N TRP A 155 -18.70 -13.70 -5.17
CA TRP A 155 -20.12 -13.99 -4.97
C TRP A 155 -20.56 -15.27 -5.66
N TRP A 156 -20.02 -15.57 -6.85
CA TRP A 156 -20.28 -16.84 -7.49
C TRP A 156 -19.82 -18.01 -6.61
N LEU A 157 -18.62 -17.94 -6.02
CA LEU A 157 -18.15 -18.94 -5.05
C LEU A 157 -19.13 -19.10 -3.89
N ARG A 158 -19.57 -17.99 -3.31
CA ARG A 158 -20.49 -17.97 -2.17
C ARG A 158 -21.85 -18.61 -2.48
N ASP A 159 -22.36 -18.39 -3.69
CA ASP A 159 -23.74 -18.71 -4.01
C ASP A 159 -23.87 -20.04 -4.79
N ASN A 160 -22.79 -20.55 -5.38
CA ASN A 160 -22.82 -21.73 -6.28
C ASN A 160 -21.93 -22.91 -5.83
N THR A 161 -21.22 -22.80 -4.71
CA THR A 161 -20.43 -23.92 -4.16
C THR A 161 -21.00 -24.39 -2.82
N PRO A 162 -20.80 -25.64 -2.40
CA PRO A 162 -21.12 -26.08 -1.02
C PRO A 162 -20.43 -25.22 0.05
N GLU A 163 -21.05 -25.03 1.22
CA GLU A 163 -20.49 -24.19 2.30
C GLU A 163 -19.16 -24.73 2.86
N ASP A 164 -18.97 -26.05 2.81
CA ASP A 164 -17.75 -26.73 3.24
C ASP A 164 -16.65 -26.78 2.16
N SER A 165 -16.86 -26.12 1.02
CA SER A 165 -15.87 -26.10 -0.07
C SER A 165 -14.59 -25.40 0.36
N ARG A 166 -13.46 -26.03 0.04
CA ARG A 166 -12.11 -25.51 0.27
C ARG A 166 -11.57 -24.94 -1.04
N ILE A 167 -11.20 -23.66 -1.02
CA ILE A 167 -10.73 -22.93 -2.18
C ILE A 167 -9.22 -22.77 -2.11
N MET A 168 -8.53 -23.28 -3.11
CA MET A 168 -7.12 -23.04 -3.35
C MET A 168 -6.96 -21.81 -4.24
N ALA A 169 -6.14 -20.86 -3.80
CA ALA A 169 -5.73 -19.70 -4.58
C ALA A 169 -4.34 -19.29 -4.09
N TRP A 170 -3.66 -18.40 -4.82
CA TRP A 170 -2.45 -17.79 -4.29
C TRP A 170 -2.76 -17.00 -3.00
N TRP A 171 -1.81 -16.98 -2.06
CA TRP A 171 -2.03 -16.52 -0.69
C TRP A 171 -2.48 -15.06 -0.58
N ASP A 172 -2.13 -14.23 -1.57
CA ASP A 172 -2.52 -12.81 -1.68
C ASP A 172 -4.03 -12.59 -1.51
N TYR A 173 -4.85 -13.54 -1.97
CA TYR A 173 -6.30 -13.36 -2.07
C TYR A 173 -7.10 -14.10 -1.00
N GLY A 174 -6.45 -14.80 -0.06
CA GLY A 174 -7.14 -15.63 0.94
C GLY A 174 -8.15 -14.83 1.79
N TYR A 175 -7.76 -13.64 2.25
CA TYR A 175 -8.69 -12.77 3.00
C TYR A 175 -9.89 -12.32 2.15
N GLN A 176 -9.71 -12.11 0.85
CA GLN A 176 -10.80 -11.67 -0.04
C GLN A 176 -11.79 -12.81 -0.29
N ILE A 177 -11.29 -14.03 -0.52
CA ILE A 177 -12.13 -15.22 -0.70
C ILE A 177 -12.91 -15.53 0.59
N ASN A 178 -12.24 -15.49 1.75
CA ASN A 178 -12.92 -15.72 3.03
C ASN A 178 -13.95 -14.61 3.33
N GLY A 179 -13.57 -13.34 3.21
CA GLY A 179 -14.44 -12.21 3.55
C GLY A 179 -15.62 -11.98 2.60
N LEU A 180 -15.42 -12.11 1.28
CA LEU A 180 -16.46 -11.86 0.28
C LEU A 180 -17.14 -13.14 -0.20
N GLY A 181 -16.34 -14.20 -0.41
CA GLY A 181 -16.80 -15.49 -0.89
C GLY A 181 -17.35 -16.39 0.22
N ASN A 182 -17.10 -16.08 1.49
CA ASN A 182 -17.54 -16.88 2.65
C ASN A 182 -17.23 -18.38 2.47
N ARG A 183 -15.99 -18.69 2.05
CA ARG A 183 -15.49 -20.06 1.87
C ARG A 183 -14.14 -20.24 2.54
N THR A 184 -13.86 -21.48 2.90
CA THR A 184 -12.58 -21.85 3.52
C THR A 184 -11.47 -21.71 2.48
N THR A 185 -10.40 -21.00 2.82
CA THR A 185 -9.22 -20.84 1.97
C THR A 185 -8.07 -21.70 2.46
N VAL A 186 -7.32 -22.28 1.53
CA VAL A 186 -6.15 -23.10 1.88
C VAL A 186 -5.03 -22.23 2.48
N ALA A 187 -4.71 -21.10 1.85
CA ALA A 187 -3.69 -20.15 2.33
C ALA A 187 -4.20 -18.70 2.36
N ASP A 188 -3.56 -17.86 3.17
CA ASP A 188 -3.91 -16.44 3.34
C ASP A 188 -2.69 -15.52 3.46
N GLY A 189 -2.97 -14.21 3.51
CA GLY A 189 -1.96 -13.15 3.61
C GLY A 189 -1.28 -12.99 4.97
N ASN A 190 -1.57 -13.86 5.96
CA ASN A 190 -0.82 -13.83 7.22
C ASN A 190 0.56 -14.48 7.07
N THR A 191 0.71 -15.43 6.14
CA THR A 191 2.00 -16.04 5.76
C THR A 191 2.85 -16.61 6.90
N TRP A 192 2.21 -17.11 7.97
CA TRP A 192 2.92 -17.62 9.15
C TRP A 192 3.59 -18.99 8.92
N ASN A 193 3.05 -19.80 8.00
CA ASN A 193 3.60 -21.11 7.63
C ASN A 193 4.10 -21.10 6.17
N HIS A 194 5.42 -20.93 6.00
CA HIS A 194 6.05 -20.82 4.68
C HIS A 194 6.08 -22.16 3.93
N GLU A 195 6.18 -23.29 4.64
CA GLU A 195 6.16 -24.62 4.03
C GLU A 195 4.80 -24.93 3.40
N HIS A 196 3.71 -24.49 4.03
CA HIS A 196 2.36 -24.60 3.47
C HIS A 196 2.22 -23.79 2.18
N ILE A 197 2.74 -22.56 2.16
CA ILE A 197 2.76 -21.73 0.95
C ILE A 197 3.63 -22.36 -0.14
N ALA A 198 4.77 -22.96 0.23
CA ALA A 198 5.64 -23.67 -0.70
C ALA A 198 4.95 -24.91 -1.29
N LEU A 199 4.17 -25.65 -0.52
CA LEU A 199 3.36 -26.77 -1.02
C LEU A 199 2.31 -26.29 -2.03
N LEU A 200 1.63 -25.18 -1.73
CA LEU A 200 0.67 -24.56 -2.63
C LEU A 200 1.36 -24.06 -3.92
N GLY A 201 2.54 -23.46 -3.80
CA GLY A 201 3.39 -23.09 -4.93
C GLY A 201 3.77 -24.29 -5.78
N LYS A 202 4.22 -25.40 -5.14
CA LYS A 202 4.56 -26.66 -5.81
C LYS A 202 3.39 -27.18 -6.64
N CYS A 203 2.19 -27.22 -6.08
CA CYS A 203 0.99 -27.65 -6.79
C CYS A 203 0.76 -26.86 -8.10
N LEU A 204 0.96 -25.54 -8.05
CA LEU A 204 0.72 -24.64 -9.17
C LEU A 204 1.81 -24.71 -10.24
N VAL A 205 3.06 -24.93 -9.84
CA VAL A 205 4.21 -24.94 -10.76
C VAL A 205 4.53 -26.33 -11.32
N SER A 206 4.09 -27.41 -10.66
CA SER A 206 4.23 -28.78 -11.16
C SER A 206 3.24 -29.08 -12.31
N PRO A 207 3.49 -30.13 -13.13
CA PRO A 207 2.54 -30.58 -14.15
C PRO A 207 1.18 -31.01 -13.56
N GLU A 208 0.15 -31.07 -14.40
CA GLU A 208 -1.24 -31.32 -13.97
C GLU A 208 -1.39 -32.52 -13.01
N LEU A 209 -0.86 -33.69 -13.38
CA LEU A 209 -1.03 -34.92 -12.59
C LEU A 209 -0.32 -34.84 -11.24
N GLU A 210 0.89 -34.27 -11.21
CA GLU A 210 1.67 -34.12 -9.97
C GLU A 210 1.04 -33.06 -9.05
N GLY A 211 0.61 -31.94 -9.61
CA GLY A 211 -0.12 -30.92 -8.87
C GLY A 211 -1.45 -31.48 -8.34
N HIS A 212 -2.21 -32.18 -9.17
CA HIS A 212 -3.49 -32.80 -8.80
C HIS A 212 -3.35 -33.81 -7.67
N HIS A 213 -2.28 -34.62 -7.67
CA HIS A 213 -1.99 -35.58 -6.59
C HIS A 213 -1.98 -34.91 -5.21
N ILE A 214 -1.58 -33.64 -5.13
CA ILE A 214 -1.59 -32.87 -3.88
C ILE A 214 -2.93 -32.14 -3.70
N VAL A 215 -3.39 -31.44 -4.75
CA VAL A 215 -4.58 -30.58 -4.70
C VAL A 215 -5.85 -31.34 -4.31
N ARG A 216 -6.01 -32.59 -4.77
CA ARG A 216 -7.17 -33.45 -4.44
C ARG A 216 -7.40 -33.63 -2.94
N HIS A 217 -6.36 -33.52 -2.12
CA HIS A 217 -6.45 -33.66 -0.66
C HIS A 217 -6.73 -32.31 0.04
N LEU A 218 -6.39 -31.19 -0.61
CA LEU A 218 -6.41 -29.85 -0.01
C LEU A 218 -7.63 -29.02 -0.40
N ALA A 219 -8.13 -29.15 -1.63
CA ALA A 219 -9.12 -28.22 -2.18
C ALA A 219 -10.16 -28.88 -3.09
N ASP A 220 -11.34 -28.28 -3.13
CA ASP A 220 -12.46 -28.64 -4.01
C ASP A 220 -12.49 -27.76 -5.27
N TYR A 221 -11.98 -26.53 -5.16
CA TYR A 221 -11.88 -25.57 -6.26
C TYR A 221 -10.54 -24.84 -6.26
N VAL A 222 -10.08 -24.47 -7.45
CA VAL A 222 -8.91 -23.61 -7.68
C VAL A 222 -9.36 -22.31 -8.33
N LEU A 223 -9.00 -21.17 -7.73
CA LEU A 223 -9.25 -19.84 -8.28
C LEU A 223 -7.94 -19.25 -8.81
N VAL A 224 -7.96 -18.78 -10.06
CA VAL A 224 -6.82 -18.19 -10.74
C VAL A 224 -7.16 -16.80 -11.27
N TRP A 225 -6.30 -15.84 -11.01
CA TRP A 225 -6.38 -14.49 -11.60
C TRP A 225 -5.72 -14.48 -12.98
N THR A 226 -6.49 -14.04 -13.97
CA THR A 226 -6.12 -13.98 -15.39
C THR A 226 -6.31 -12.56 -15.97
N THR A 227 -6.03 -11.55 -15.15
CA THR A 227 -6.32 -10.12 -15.41
C THR A 227 -5.70 -9.57 -16.69
N ARG A 228 -4.68 -10.22 -17.24
CA ARG A 228 -4.06 -9.85 -18.52
C ARG A 228 -5.03 -9.90 -19.69
N PHE A 229 -6.02 -10.78 -19.68
CA PHE A 229 -7.03 -10.82 -20.74
C PHE A 229 -7.97 -9.61 -20.73
N ALA A 230 -8.07 -8.90 -19.59
CA ALA A 230 -8.74 -7.62 -19.48
C ALA A 230 -7.80 -6.40 -19.70
N GLY A 231 -6.54 -6.63 -20.05
CA GLY A 231 -5.53 -5.58 -20.28
C GLY A 231 -4.85 -5.06 -19.01
N PHE A 232 -4.99 -5.74 -17.87
CA PHE A 232 -4.31 -5.39 -16.63
C PHE A 232 -3.04 -6.22 -16.40
N HIS A 233 -2.04 -5.60 -15.80
CA HIS A 233 -0.84 -6.31 -15.35
C HIS A 233 -1.07 -6.92 -13.96
N GLY A 234 -0.34 -7.99 -13.63
CA GLY A 234 -0.37 -8.59 -12.29
C GLY A 234 -1.34 -9.76 -12.13
N ASP A 235 -1.47 -10.60 -13.16
CA ASP A 235 -2.14 -11.90 -13.07
C ASP A 235 -1.27 -12.93 -12.33
N ASP A 236 -1.81 -14.13 -12.09
CA ASP A 236 -1.06 -15.17 -11.38
C ASP A 236 0.10 -15.72 -12.22
N LEU A 237 0.00 -15.68 -13.55
CA LEU A 237 1.08 -16.12 -14.42
C LEU A 237 2.31 -15.21 -14.31
N ALA A 238 2.14 -13.89 -14.17
CA ALA A 238 3.23 -12.96 -13.87
C ALA A 238 3.90 -13.24 -12.51
N LYS A 239 3.18 -13.87 -11.58
CA LYS A 239 3.67 -14.27 -10.26
C LYS A 239 4.30 -15.67 -10.25
N ALA A 240 4.13 -16.46 -11.31
CA ALA A 240 4.64 -17.84 -11.38
C ALA A 240 6.13 -17.99 -11.04
N PRO A 241 7.06 -17.12 -11.50
CA PRO A 241 8.46 -17.21 -11.08
C PRO A 241 8.67 -17.04 -9.57
N HIS A 242 7.84 -16.21 -8.92
CA HIS A 242 7.87 -16.05 -7.47
C HIS A 242 7.32 -17.28 -6.76
N MET A 243 6.21 -17.87 -7.26
CA MET A 243 5.66 -19.13 -6.74
C MET A 243 6.71 -20.26 -6.83
N ALA A 244 7.40 -20.38 -7.97
CA ALA A 244 8.45 -21.37 -8.18
C ALA A 244 9.65 -21.18 -7.24
N ARG A 245 10.05 -19.93 -6.94
CA ARG A 245 11.12 -19.66 -5.96
C ARG A 245 10.74 -20.06 -4.55
N ILE A 246 9.51 -19.79 -4.12
CA ILE A 246 9.03 -20.22 -2.79
C ILE A 246 8.98 -21.74 -2.74
N ALA A 247 8.38 -22.38 -3.74
CA ALA A 247 8.32 -23.84 -3.83
C ALA A 247 9.72 -24.47 -3.82
N GLY A 248 10.64 -23.99 -4.67
CA GLY A 248 12.01 -24.49 -4.77
C GLY A 248 12.90 -24.23 -3.54
N SER A 249 12.50 -23.32 -2.65
CA SER A 249 13.18 -23.13 -1.36
C SER A 249 12.99 -24.34 -0.44
N VAL A 250 11.83 -25.00 -0.53
CA VAL A 250 11.44 -26.15 0.30
C VAL A 250 11.59 -27.48 -0.44
N TYR A 251 11.20 -27.53 -1.72
CA TYR A 251 11.16 -28.76 -2.53
C TYR A 251 12.21 -28.69 -3.64
N LYS A 252 13.22 -29.58 -3.58
CA LYS A 252 14.40 -29.52 -4.48
C LYS A 252 14.12 -29.96 -5.93
N ASP A 253 13.03 -30.66 -6.15
CA ASP A 253 12.56 -31.06 -7.47
C ASP A 253 11.89 -29.91 -8.24
N VAL A 254 11.57 -28.80 -7.58
CA VAL A 254 11.13 -27.57 -8.25
C VAL A 254 12.36 -26.73 -8.60
N HIS A 255 12.57 -26.47 -9.89
CA HIS A 255 13.68 -25.65 -10.40
C HIS A 255 13.22 -24.22 -10.70
N PRO A 256 13.51 -23.22 -9.83
CA PRO A 256 12.94 -21.89 -9.98
C PRO A 256 13.50 -21.10 -11.17
N THR A 257 14.71 -21.44 -11.62
CA THR A 257 15.40 -20.80 -12.76
C THR A 257 14.70 -21.09 -14.08
N ASP A 258 13.94 -22.19 -14.13
CA ASP A 258 13.29 -22.64 -15.36
C ASP A 258 11.92 -21.97 -15.54
N PHE A 259 11.46 -21.18 -14.57
CA PHE A 259 10.23 -20.39 -14.65
C PHE A 259 10.53 -18.94 -15.02
N TYR A 260 10.49 -18.65 -16.32
CA TYR A 260 10.68 -17.30 -16.85
C TYR A 260 9.84 -17.05 -18.10
N VAL A 261 9.75 -15.78 -18.47
CA VAL A 261 9.23 -15.32 -19.76
C VAL A 261 10.40 -14.68 -20.50
N ASP A 262 10.63 -15.10 -21.74
CA ASP A 262 11.73 -14.58 -22.56
C ASP A 262 11.50 -13.12 -23.00
N GLU A 263 12.51 -12.49 -23.59
CA GLU A 263 12.41 -11.09 -24.08
C GLU A 263 11.33 -10.91 -25.17
N MET A 264 10.93 -11.99 -25.84
CA MET A 264 9.86 -12.00 -26.84
C MET A 264 8.47 -12.21 -26.21
N GLY A 265 8.38 -12.32 -24.88
CA GLY A 265 7.13 -12.53 -24.16
C GLY A 265 6.65 -13.98 -24.15
N ARG A 266 7.49 -14.95 -24.53
CA ARG A 266 7.14 -16.36 -24.56
C ARG A 266 7.51 -17.02 -23.22
N PRO A 267 6.57 -17.75 -22.59
CA PRO A 267 6.87 -18.51 -21.38
C PRO A 267 7.83 -19.66 -21.69
N SER A 268 8.65 -20.03 -20.71
CA SER A 268 9.50 -21.23 -20.78
C SER A 268 8.68 -22.52 -20.89
N ASP A 269 9.29 -23.60 -21.35
CA ASP A 269 8.60 -24.88 -21.51
C ASP A 269 8.12 -25.46 -20.17
N TYR A 270 8.91 -25.30 -19.10
CA TYR A 270 8.49 -25.66 -17.74
C TYR A 270 7.27 -24.84 -17.28
N MET A 271 7.26 -23.54 -17.56
CA MET A 271 6.10 -22.71 -17.25
C MET A 271 4.87 -23.17 -18.05
N ARG A 272 5.01 -23.51 -19.35
CA ARG A 272 3.90 -24.03 -20.16
C ARG A 272 3.33 -25.35 -19.66
N GLN A 273 4.20 -26.23 -19.14
CA GLN A 273 3.78 -27.54 -18.60
C GLN A 273 3.11 -27.43 -17.22
N SER A 274 3.33 -26.33 -16.50
CA SER A 274 2.76 -26.13 -15.18
C SER A 274 1.23 -26.11 -15.17
N LEU A 275 0.65 -26.62 -14.07
CA LEU A 275 -0.79 -26.56 -13.82
C LEU A 275 -1.31 -25.12 -13.93
N LEU A 276 -0.60 -24.16 -13.36
CA LEU A 276 -0.99 -22.74 -13.38
C LEU A 276 -1.14 -22.20 -14.80
N TYR A 277 -0.18 -22.47 -15.70
CA TYR A 277 -0.28 -22.02 -17.09
C TYR A 277 -1.47 -22.64 -17.80
N ARG A 278 -1.74 -23.94 -17.57
CA ARG A 278 -2.88 -24.62 -18.19
C ARG A 278 -4.21 -24.06 -17.69
N LEU A 279 -4.39 -23.89 -16.38
CA LEU A 279 -5.59 -23.26 -15.79
C LEU A 279 -5.75 -21.79 -16.23
N HIS A 280 -4.65 -21.06 -16.38
CA HIS A 280 -4.66 -19.67 -16.82
C HIS A 280 -5.03 -19.54 -18.30
N SER A 281 -4.38 -20.33 -19.17
CA SER A 281 -4.34 -20.12 -20.63
C SER A 281 -5.28 -21.03 -21.42
N TYR A 282 -5.94 -22.01 -20.81
CA TYR A 282 -6.92 -22.89 -21.48
C TYR A 282 -7.98 -22.09 -22.24
N GLY A 283 -8.21 -22.41 -23.52
CA GLY A 283 -9.16 -21.71 -24.38
C GLY A 283 -8.76 -20.28 -24.80
N LYS A 284 -7.58 -19.80 -24.36
CA LYS A 284 -7.02 -18.49 -24.76
C LYS A 284 -5.74 -18.65 -25.59
N ALA A 285 -4.93 -19.66 -25.28
CA ALA A 285 -3.76 -20.05 -26.06
C ALA A 285 -4.06 -21.33 -26.85
N THR A 286 -3.43 -21.47 -28.03
CA THR A 286 -3.69 -22.59 -28.95
C THR A 286 -2.94 -23.87 -28.58
N ASP A 287 -2.00 -23.79 -27.66
CA ASP A 287 -1.08 -24.86 -27.23
C ASP A 287 -1.53 -25.59 -25.95
N VAL A 288 -2.72 -25.29 -25.43
CA VAL A 288 -3.20 -25.83 -24.16
C VAL A 288 -4.30 -26.86 -24.39
N GLU A 289 -3.94 -28.12 -24.22
CA GLU A 289 -4.88 -29.24 -24.23
C GLU A 289 -5.83 -29.21 -23.01
N PRO A 290 -7.06 -29.73 -23.14
CA PRO A 290 -8.00 -29.86 -22.03
C PRO A 290 -7.39 -30.54 -20.80
N LEU A 291 -7.75 -30.05 -19.61
CA LEU A 291 -7.33 -30.65 -18.35
C LEU A 291 -8.21 -31.87 -18.05
N GLU A 292 -7.58 -32.97 -17.65
CA GLU A 292 -8.26 -34.23 -17.30
C GLU A 292 -8.82 -34.21 -15.88
N LYS A 293 -8.18 -33.44 -14.99
CA LYS A 293 -8.46 -33.43 -13.54
C LYS A 293 -9.12 -32.13 -13.05
N TYR A 294 -9.41 -31.21 -13.96
CA TYR A 294 -10.00 -29.91 -13.63
C TYR A 294 -11.08 -29.54 -14.64
N GLU A 295 -12.22 -29.05 -14.14
CA GLU A 295 -13.34 -28.57 -14.94
C GLU A 295 -13.53 -27.06 -14.73
N GLU A 296 -13.56 -26.26 -15.81
CA GLU A 296 -13.86 -24.82 -15.68
C GLU A 296 -15.34 -24.63 -15.38
N VAL A 297 -15.64 -24.11 -14.19
CA VAL A 297 -17.03 -23.91 -13.73
C VAL A 297 -17.48 -22.46 -13.79
N PHE A 298 -16.53 -21.52 -13.80
CA PHE A 298 -16.84 -20.09 -13.91
C PHE A 298 -15.69 -19.32 -14.56
N GLN A 299 -16.07 -18.39 -15.43
CA GLN A 299 -15.19 -17.38 -16.00
C GLN A 299 -15.88 -16.02 -15.87
N SER A 300 -15.18 -15.03 -15.30
CA SER A 300 -15.73 -13.68 -15.17
C SER A 300 -15.94 -13.03 -16.55
N LYS A 301 -16.82 -12.03 -16.61
CA LYS A 301 -17.21 -11.36 -17.85
C LYS A 301 -16.03 -10.90 -18.71
N ASN A 302 -14.99 -10.33 -18.09
CA ASN A 302 -13.79 -9.83 -18.77
C ASN A 302 -12.61 -10.81 -18.68
N SER A 303 -12.87 -12.07 -18.30
CA SER A 303 -11.83 -13.10 -18.10
C SER A 303 -10.71 -12.65 -17.14
N MET A 304 -11.05 -11.89 -16.09
CA MET A 304 -10.10 -11.49 -15.04
C MET A 304 -9.90 -12.57 -13.98
N VAL A 305 -10.90 -13.40 -13.75
CA VAL A 305 -10.86 -14.49 -12.78
C VAL A 305 -11.50 -15.73 -13.39
N ARG A 306 -10.87 -16.88 -13.13
CA ARG A 306 -11.35 -18.20 -13.54
C ARG A 306 -11.42 -19.10 -12.32
N ILE A 307 -12.45 -19.92 -12.25
CA ILE A 307 -12.66 -20.88 -11.16
C ILE A 307 -12.80 -22.26 -11.78
N TRP A 308 -12.01 -23.17 -11.23
CA TRP A 308 -11.87 -24.54 -11.67
C TRP A 308 -12.32 -25.46 -10.56
N LYS A 309 -13.16 -26.43 -10.86
CA LYS A 309 -13.52 -27.52 -9.96
C LYS A 309 -12.48 -28.62 -10.07
N VAL A 310 -11.99 -29.08 -8.94
CA VAL A 310 -11.06 -30.21 -8.85
C VAL A 310 -11.87 -31.49 -9.01
N LEU A 311 -11.48 -32.36 -9.95
CA LEU A 311 -12.10 -33.66 -10.14
C LEU A 311 -11.43 -34.68 -9.22
N GLU A 312 -12.16 -35.75 -8.88
CA GLU A 312 -11.64 -36.84 -8.03
C GLU A 312 -11.10 -36.34 -6.67
N VAL A 313 -11.77 -35.38 -6.03
CA VAL A 313 -11.40 -34.93 -4.68
C VAL A 313 -11.41 -36.11 -3.71
N ASP A 314 -10.42 -36.14 -2.81
CA ASP A 314 -10.29 -37.20 -1.84
C ASP A 314 -11.27 -36.99 -0.67
N GLU A 315 -12.35 -37.76 -0.65
CA GLU A 315 -13.43 -37.62 0.33
C GLU A 315 -12.97 -37.96 1.75
N GLU A 316 -12.02 -38.89 1.92
CA GLU A 316 -11.45 -39.20 3.24
C GLU A 316 -10.67 -38.02 3.80
N SER A 317 -9.82 -37.40 2.97
CA SER A 317 -9.08 -36.19 3.35
C SER A 317 -10.00 -35.01 3.63
N LYS A 318 -11.09 -34.88 2.86
CA LYS A 318 -12.11 -33.86 3.10
C LYS A 318 -12.81 -34.07 4.45
N GLU A 319 -13.22 -35.30 4.74
CA GLU A 319 -13.85 -35.67 6.02
C GLU A 319 -12.88 -35.50 7.20
N TYR A 320 -11.60 -35.81 7.02
CA TYR A 320 -10.57 -35.64 8.05
C TYR A 320 -10.43 -34.16 8.49
N VAL A 321 -10.53 -33.23 7.55
CA VAL A 321 -10.55 -31.78 7.85
C VAL A 321 -11.90 -31.34 8.41
N ARG A 322 -13.01 -31.82 7.83
CA ARG A 322 -14.39 -31.44 8.22
C ARG A 322 -14.74 -31.87 9.65
N SER A 323 -14.36 -33.08 10.03
CA SER A 323 -14.56 -33.63 11.39
C SER A 323 -13.70 -32.94 12.44
N GLY A 324 -12.67 -32.18 12.03
CA GLY A 324 -11.68 -31.59 12.92
C GLY A 324 -10.68 -32.60 13.49
N ALA A 325 -10.71 -33.86 13.04
CA ALA A 325 -9.76 -34.90 13.43
C ALA A 325 -8.31 -34.56 13.07
N ASN A 326 -8.12 -33.66 12.11
CA ASN A 326 -6.82 -33.14 11.72
C ASN A 326 -6.21 -32.13 12.70
N ARG A 327 -6.99 -31.60 13.65
CA ARG A 327 -6.53 -30.53 14.56
C ARG A 327 -5.82 -31.12 15.77
N ARG A 328 -4.57 -30.71 16.00
CA ARG A 328 -3.83 -31.03 17.22
C ARG A 328 -3.86 -29.83 18.16
N CYS A 329 -4.86 -29.80 19.03
CA CYS A 329 -5.01 -28.74 20.00
C CYS A 329 -4.03 -28.87 21.17
N ASP A 330 -3.49 -27.74 21.62
CA ASP A 330 -2.82 -27.64 22.90
C ASP A 330 -3.79 -27.87 24.07
N ALA A 331 -3.27 -28.11 25.28
CA ALA A 331 -4.09 -28.39 26.46
C ALA A 331 -5.07 -27.25 26.80
N GLY A 332 -4.80 -26.02 26.34
CA GLY A 332 -5.67 -24.86 26.50
C GLY A 332 -6.71 -24.66 25.38
N GLY A 333 -6.64 -25.41 24.28
CA GLY A 333 -7.52 -25.28 23.12
C GLY A 333 -7.38 -23.97 22.34
N TRP A 334 -6.37 -23.16 22.67
CA TRP A 334 -6.14 -21.84 22.05
C TRP A 334 -5.35 -21.96 20.74
N TYR A 335 -4.57 -23.02 20.59
CA TYR A 335 -3.78 -23.28 19.40
C TYR A 335 -4.04 -24.70 18.90
N CYS A 336 -4.73 -24.80 17.77
CA CYS A 336 -5.13 -26.06 17.14
C CYS A 336 -4.64 -26.14 15.70
N PRO A 337 -3.33 -26.28 15.45
CA PRO A 337 -2.80 -26.47 14.10
C PRO A 337 -3.41 -27.71 13.46
N GLY A 338 -3.79 -27.57 12.20
CA GLY A 338 -4.18 -28.69 11.35
C GLY A 338 -2.96 -29.48 10.89
N VAL A 339 -3.09 -30.80 10.86
CA VAL A 339 -2.11 -31.73 10.29
C VAL A 339 -2.60 -32.16 8.91
N TYR A 340 -1.67 -32.41 8.00
CA TYR A 340 -2.00 -32.93 6.68
C TYR A 340 -2.48 -34.38 6.73
N PRO A 341 -3.32 -34.82 5.77
CA PRO A 341 -3.64 -36.23 5.59
C PRO A 341 -2.39 -37.08 5.37
N GLU A 342 -2.42 -38.34 5.80
CA GLU A 342 -1.32 -39.30 5.62
C GLU A 342 -0.94 -39.51 4.14
N ALA A 343 -1.91 -39.37 3.23
CA ALA A 343 -1.67 -39.43 1.79
C ALA A 343 -0.66 -38.39 1.26
N LEU A 344 -0.42 -37.30 1.99
CA LEU A 344 0.58 -36.28 1.63
C LEU A 344 1.94 -36.52 2.28
N GLU A 345 2.10 -37.54 3.12
CA GLU A 345 3.32 -37.76 3.89
C GLU A 345 4.55 -37.93 2.98
N ASP A 346 4.41 -38.62 1.85
CA ASP A 346 5.52 -38.85 0.92
C ASP A 346 5.97 -37.57 0.21
N VAL A 347 5.02 -36.68 -0.13
CA VAL A 347 5.33 -35.36 -0.68
C VAL A 347 6.03 -34.51 0.39
N LEU A 348 5.55 -34.57 1.63
CA LEU A 348 6.08 -33.80 2.75
C LEU A 348 7.45 -34.31 3.22
N LYS A 349 7.79 -35.59 3.05
CA LYS A 349 9.12 -36.14 3.34
C LYS A 349 10.21 -35.52 2.45
N GLY A 350 9.86 -35.08 1.25
CA GLY A 350 10.78 -34.41 0.33
C GLY A 350 11.08 -32.95 0.68
N LYS A 351 10.45 -32.41 1.74
CA LYS A 351 10.64 -31.01 2.14
C LYS A 351 11.98 -30.82 2.86
N VAL A 352 12.59 -29.67 2.61
CA VAL A 352 13.72 -29.16 3.40
C VAL A 352 13.21 -28.00 4.25
N ASP A 353 13.64 -27.95 5.51
CA ASP A 353 13.27 -26.87 6.43
C ASP A 353 13.59 -25.51 5.82
N TYR A 354 12.61 -24.61 5.88
CA TYR A 354 12.77 -23.26 5.37
C TYR A 354 13.81 -22.50 6.22
N GLN A 355 14.99 -22.27 5.66
CA GLN A 355 16.01 -21.42 6.26
C GLN A 355 15.64 -19.96 5.99
N GLN A 356 15.26 -19.23 7.05
CA GLN A 356 14.94 -17.80 6.99
C GLN A 356 16.17 -16.93 6.69
#